data_AF-B5YKB8-F1
#
_entry.id   AF-B5YKB8-F1
#
_cell.length_a   1.000
_cell.length_b   1.000
_cell.length_c   1.000
_cell.angle_alpha   90.00
_cell.angle_beta   90.00
_cell.angle_gamma   90.00
#
_symmetry.space_group_name_H-M   'P 1'
#
loop_
_entity.id
_entity.type
_entity.pdbx_description
1 polymer ?
#
loop_
_entity_poly.entity_id
_entity_poly.type
_entity_poly.pdbx_seq_one_letter_code
_entity_poly.pdbx_strand_id
1 'polypeptide(L)'
;MFKKIENIKNLGTYSGFSWNSQFCEVFKRYNFIYGWNYSGKTTLSRLFHCLEIKKTHPDYPHLQFTIETNNGKITERDIENNNLSIRVFNEEFVEDNFKWNDENHRVNPVLILGKESYTEPLK
;
A
#
# COMPACT_ATOMS: atom_id res chain seq x y z
N MET A 1 12.16 -6.32 3.77
CA MET A 1 11.86 -4.89 3.94
C MET A 1 12.02 -4.19 2.59
N PHE A 2 11.09 -3.30 2.22
CA PHE A 2 11.25 -2.43 1.05
C PHE A 2 12.31 -1.37 1.33
N LYS A 3 13.13 -1.05 0.32
CA LYS A 3 14.16 -0.02 0.41
C LYS A 3 13.86 1.17 -0.49
N LYS A 4 13.54 0.93 -1.75
CA LYS A 4 13.29 2.00 -2.73
C LYS A 4 12.43 1.49 -3.87
N ILE A 5 11.68 2.39 -4.49
CA ILE A 5 10.95 2.10 -5.72
C ILE A 5 11.80 2.64 -6.87
N GLU A 6 12.56 1.80 -7.55
CA GLU A 6 13.49 2.24 -8.59
C GLU A 6 12.80 2.96 -9.74
N ASN A 7 11.71 2.39 -10.23
CA ASN A 7 10.95 2.95 -11.33
C ASN A 7 9.51 2.43 -11.33
N ILE A 8 8.61 3.21 -11.94
CA ILE A 8 7.22 2.82 -12.19
C ILE A 8 6.81 3.29 -13.60
N LYS A 9 6.06 2.46 -14.32
CA LYS A 9 5.39 2.82 -15.57
C LYS A 9 3.94 2.34 -15.55
N ASN A 10 3.08 3.08 -16.25
CA ASN A 10 1.66 2.76 -16.43
C ASN A 10 0.86 2.67 -15.12
N LEU A 11 1.20 3.51 -14.13
CA LEU A 11 0.50 3.62 -12.85
C LEU A 11 0.06 5.07 -12.61
N GLY A 12 -1.03 5.50 -13.22
CA GLY A 12 -1.57 6.86 -13.04
C GLY A 12 -0.51 7.96 -13.09
N THR A 13 -0.47 8.82 -12.07
CA THR A 13 0.51 9.93 -11.92
C THR A 13 1.96 9.48 -11.73
N TYR A 14 2.21 8.20 -11.43
CA TYR A 14 3.56 7.62 -11.31
C TYR A 14 4.09 7.07 -12.63
N SER A 15 3.36 7.17 -13.74
CA SER A 15 3.88 6.70 -15.03
C SER A 15 5.13 7.49 -15.42
N GLY A 16 6.27 6.79 -15.56
CA GLY A 16 7.57 7.42 -15.83
C GLY A 16 8.32 7.87 -14.56
N PHE A 17 7.84 7.50 -13.38
CA PHE A 17 8.57 7.72 -12.14
C PHE A 17 9.91 6.98 -12.15
N SER A 18 10.96 7.68 -11.71
CA SER A 18 12.30 7.13 -11.49
C SER A 18 12.82 7.68 -10.17
N TRP A 19 13.41 6.81 -9.36
CA TRP A 19 13.94 7.20 -8.06
C TRP A 19 15.07 8.21 -8.20
N ASN A 20 14.89 9.40 -7.63
CA ASN A 20 15.92 10.42 -7.59
C ASN A 20 16.42 10.60 -6.16
N SER A 21 17.65 10.19 -5.88
CA SER A 21 18.28 10.27 -4.56
C SER A 21 18.43 11.69 -4.00
N GLN A 22 18.26 12.73 -4.82
CA GLN A 22 18.21 14.11 -4.35
C GLN A 22 16.89 14.44 -3.63
N PHE A 23 15.80 13.75 -3.99
CA PHE A 23 14.45 14.05 -3.51
C PHE A 23 13.80 12.88 -2.75
N CYS A 24 14.30 11.66 -2.94
CA CYS A 24 13.75 10.44 -2.37
C CYS A 24 14.75 9.79 -1.40
N GLU A 25 14.36 9.68 -0.14
CA GLU A 25 15.10 8.92 0.86
C GLU A 25 14.74 7.44 0.83
N VAL A 26 15.73 6.57 1.05
CA VAL A 26 15.53 5.13 1.21
C VAL A 26 14.54 4.88 2.34
N PHE A 27 13.58 3.99 2.10
CA PHE A 27 12.58 3.60 3.08
C PHE A 27 13.24 3.06 4.35
N LYS A 28 12.77 3.58 5.48
CA LYS A 28 13.15 3.18 6.84
C LYS A 28 12.11 2.18 7.37
N ARG A 29 12.27 1.73 8.61
CA ARG A 29 11.29 0.88 9.29
C ARG A 29 9.89 1.52 9.32
N TYR A 30 9.84 2.83 9.53
CA TYR A 30 8.63 3.63 9.51
C TYR A 30 8.81 4.76 8.51
N ASN A 31 7.81 4.98 7.68
CA ASN A 31 7.82 6.00 6.62
C ASN A 31 6.52 6.79 6.71
N PHE A 32 6.63 8.10 6.57
CA PHE A 32 5.48 8.98 6.51
C PHE A 32 5.48 9.70 5.16
N ILE A 33 4.53 9.33 4.30
CA ILE A 33 4.39 9.90 2.95
C ILE A 33 3.11 10.73 2.95
N TYR A 34 3.24 12.04 2.70
CA TYR A 34 2.12 12.98 2.70
C TYR A 34 2.20 13.92 1.50
N GLY A 35 1.10 14.61 1.22
CA GLY A 35 0.99 15.52 0.07
C GLY A 35 -0.45 15.93 -0.18
N TRP A 36 -0.65 16.88 -1.09
CA TRP A 36 -1.97 17.38 -1.47
C TRP A 36 -2.87 16.28 -2.04
N ASN A 37 -4.18 16.53 -2.07
CA ASN A 37 -5.09 15.68 -2.82
C ASN A 37 -4.61 15.60 -4.29
N TYR A 38 -4.85 14.45 -4.91
CA TYR A 38 -4.38 14.16 -6.28
C TYR A 38 -2.86 14.05 -6.45
N SER A 39 -2.05 14.15 -5.39
CA SER A 39 -0.59 13.95 -5.44
C SER A 39 -0.15 12.49 -5.64
N GLY A 40 -1.08 11.56 -5.87
CA GLY A 40 -0.79 10.14 -6.11
C GLY A 40 -0.76 9.23 -4.87
N LYS A 41 -1.03 9.71 -3.65
CA LYS A 41 -0.96 8.87 -2.43
C LYS A 41 -1.77 7.57 -2.52
N THR A 42 -3.03 7.66 -2.93
CA THR A 42 -3.92 6.49 -3.15
C THR A 42 -3.40 5.61 -4.29
N THR A 43 -2.89 6.21 -5.36
CA THR A 43 -2.27 5.48 -6.47
C THR A 43 -1.05 4.68 -6.02
N LEU A 44 -0.26 5.22 -5.11
CA LEU A 44 0.89 4.52 -4.54
C LEU A 44 0.46 3.35 -3.65
N SER A 45 -0.59 3.50 -2.84
CA SER A 45 -1.07 2.39 -2.01
C SER A 45 -1.59 1.22 -2.86
N ARG A 46 -2.20 1.50 -4.02
CA ARG A 46 -2.63 0.46 -4.99
C ARG A 46 -1.49 -0.42 -5.49
N LEU A 47 -0.28 0.13 -5.67
CA LEU A 47 0.90 -0.66 -6.03
C LEU A 47 1.21 -1.73 -4.97
N PHE A 48 1.20 -1.33 -3.69
CA PHE A 48 1.42 -2.27 -2.58
C PHE A 48 0.24 -3.23 -2.41
N HIS A 49 -0.98 -2.78 -2.69
CA HIS A 49 -2.16 -3.63 -2.63
C HIS A 49 -2.08 -4.75 -3.66
N CYS A 50 -1.58 -4.48 -4.88
CA CYS A 50 -1.34 -5.54 -5.88
C CYS A 50 -0.44 -6.67 -5.34
N LEU A 51 0.61 -6.30 -4.60
CA LEU A 51 1.53 -7.26 -3.97
C LEU A 51 0.88 -8.04 -2.83
N GLU A 52 0.01 -7.39 -2.04
CA GLU A 52 -0.77 -8.04 -0.97
C GLU A 52 -1.73 -9.10 -1.54
N ILE A 53 -2.58 -8.72 -2.51
CA ILE A 53 -3.61 -9.61 -3.05
C ILE A 53 -3.09 -10.53 -4.15
N LYS A 54 -1.79 -10.42 -4.49
CA LYS A 54 -1.10 -11.21 -5.52
C LYS A 54 -1.78 -11.12 -6.88
N LYS A 55 -2.27 -9.93 -7.23
CA LYS A 55 -3.00 -9.68 -8.48
C LYS A 55 -2.77 -8.24 -8.96
N THR A 56 -2.62 -8.08 -10.27
CA THR A 56 -2.54 -6.75 -10.89
C THR A 56 -3.88 -6.03 -10.78
N HIS A 57 -3.84 -4.74 -10.47
CA HIS A 57 -5.03 -3.90 -10.39
C HIS A 57 -5.75 -3.80 -11.77
N PRO A 58 -7.08 -3.97 -11.85
CA PRO A 58 -7.82 -3.92 -13.11
C PRO A 58 -7.59 -2.64 -13.94
N ASP A 59 -7.52 -1.49 -13.28
CA ASP A 59 -7.27 -0.19 -13.95
C ASP A 59 -5.85 -0.04 -14.52
N TYR A 60 -4.90 -0.90 -14.12
CA TYR A 60 -3.50 -0.81 -14.51
C TYR A 60 -2.98 -2.15 -15.09
N PRO A 61 -3.58 -2.67 -16.17
CA PRO A 61 -3.25 -3.99 -16.71
C PRO A 61 -1.82 -4.07 -17.27
N HIS A 62 -1.20 -2.93 -17.56
CA HIS A 62 0.16 -2.82 -18.09
C HIS A 62 1.16 -2.26 -17.07
N LEU A 63 0.83 -2.31 -15.77
CA LEU A 63 1.69 -1.88 -14.68
C LEU A 63 3.08 -2.51 -14.82
N GLN A 64 4.13 -1.68 -14.75
CA GLN A 64 5.51 -2.12 -14.63
C GLN A 64 6.17 -1.38 -13.48
N PHE A 65 6.98 -2.07 -12.70
CA PHE A 65 7.73 -1.43 -11.63
C PHE A 65 8.98 -2.22 -11.29
N THR A 66 9.88 -1.58 -10.56
CA THR A 66 10.95 -2.29 -9.85
C THR A 66 11.06 -1.72 -8.44
N ILE A 67 10.92 -2.58 -7.45
CA ILE A 67 11.09 -2.24 -6.04
C ILE A 67 12.30 -3.02 -5.52
N GLU A 68 13.27 -2.31 -4.93
CA GLU A 68 14.37 -2.95 -4.23
C GLU A 68 13.94 -3.33 -2.81
N THR A 69 14.26 -4.55 -2.40
CA THR A 69 14.08 -5.04 -1.04
C THR A 69 15.39 -5.58 -0.48
N ASN A 70 15.42 -5.91 0.81
CA ASN A 70 16.55 -6.63 1.41
C ASN A 70 16.83 -7.99 0.75
N ASN A 71 15.84 -8.61 0.12
CA ASN A 71 15.93 -9.96 -0.45
C ASN A 71 16.10 -9.95 -1.98
N GLY A 72 16.39 -8.78 -2.56
CA GLY A 72 16.47 -8.59 -4.01
C GLY A 72 15.38 -7.68 -4.55
N LYS A 73 15.30 -7.61 -5.88
CA LYS A 73 14.35 -6.78 -6.60
C LYS A 73 13.04 -7.52 -6.84
N ILE A 74 11.95 -6.78 -6.84
CA ILE A 74 10.59 -7.26 -7.09
C ILE A 74 10.01 -6.43 -8.22
N THR A 75 9.39 -7.11 -9.17
CA THR A 75 8.83 -6.54 -10.40
C THR A 75 7.38 -6.93 -10.58
N GLU A 76 6.74 -6.42 -11.63
CA GLU A 76 5.36 -6.79 -11.97
C GLU A 76 5.18 -8.29 -12.21
N ARG A 77 6.25 -8.98 -12.63
CA ARG A 77 6.23 -10.43 -12.88
C ARG A 77 6.21 -11.26 -11.60
N ASP A 78 6.60 -10.65 -10.50
CA ASP A 78 6.68 -11.31 -9.20
C ASP A 78 5.37 -11.18 -8.42
N ILE A 79 4.40 -10.36 -8.87
CA ILE A 79 3.15 -10.07 -8.15
C ILE A 79 2.46 -11.35 -7.67
N GLU A 80 2.22 -12.32 -8.55
CA GLU A 80 1.46 -13.52 -8.20
C GLU A 80 2.23 -14.47 -7.26
N ASN A 81 3.56 -14.54 -7.42
CA ASN A 81 4.41 -15.53 -6.76
C ASN A 81 5.26 -14.97 -5.62
N ASN A 82 5.04 -13.71 -5.23
CA ASN A 82 5.79 -13.10 -4.13
C ASN A 82 5.45 -13.73 -2.77
N ASN A 83 6.44 -13.78 -1.88
CA ASN A 83 6.32 -14.27 -0.50
C ASN A 83 6.35 -13.13 0.53
N LEU A 84 5.93 -11.92 0.13
CA LEU A 84 5.90 -10.78 1.03
C LEU A 84 4.68 -10.87 1.96
N SER A 85 4.89 -10.54 3.23
CA SER A 85 3.79 -10.31 4.17
C SER A 85 3.46 -8.81 4.15
N ILE A 86 2.40 -8.46 3.43
CA ILE A 86 1.93 -7.07 3.24
C ILE A 86 0.47 -7.01 3.65
N ARG A 87 0.09 -5.92 4.30
CA ARG A 87 -1.30 -5.53 4.53
C ARG A 87 -1.45 -4.07 4.13
N VAL A 88 -2.44 -3.75 3.31
CA VAL A 88 -2.76 -2.38 2.92
C VAL A 88 -4.14 -2.01 3.49
N PHE A 89 -4.21 -0.84 4.13
CA PHE A 89 -5.43 -0.28 4.70
C PHE A 89 -5.83 0.98 3.92
N ASN A 90 -6.30 0.78 2.69
CA ASN A 90 -6.73 1.82 1.75
C ASN A 90 -8.25 1.70 1.46
N GLU A 91 -8.72 2.40 0.42
CA GLU A 91 -10.12 2.38 0.00
C GLU A 91 -10.58 0.96 -0.40
N GLU A 92 -9.75 0.22 -1.14
CA GLU A 92 -10.00 -1.16 -1.52
C GLU A 92 -10.17 -2.07 -0.30
N PHE A 93 -9.37 -1.87 0.75
CA PHE A 93 -9.59 -2.56 2.02
C PHE A 93 -10.97 -2.27 2.64
N VAL A 94 -11.44 -1.02 2.57
CA VAL A 94 -12.77 -0.66 3.08
C VAL A 94 -13.85 -1.35 2.26
N GLU A 95 -13.77 -1.29 0.93
CA GLU A 95 -14.73 -1.90 0.02
C GLU A 95 -14.80 -3.43 0.17
N ASP A 96 -13.64 -4.08 0.30
CA ASP A 96 -13.55 -5.54 0.42
C ASP A 96 -14.10 -6.08 1.75
N ASN A 97 -14.01 -5.28 2.84
CA ASN A 97 -14.34 -5.74 4.19
C ASN A 97 -15.64 -5.15 4.74
N PHE A 98 -16.11 -4.02 4.21
CA PHE A 98 -17.32 -3.36 4.68
C PHE A 98 -18.34 -3.30 3.55
N LYS A 99 -19.07 -4.40 3.37
CA LYS A 99 -20.26 -4.41 2.50
C LYS A 99 -21.44 -3.79 3.24
N TRP A 100 -21.52 -2.46 3.20
CA TRP A 100 -22.54 -1.66 3.89
C TRP A 100 -24.00 -2.07 3.58
N ASN A 101 -24.24 -2.74 2.46
CA ASN A 101 -25.57 -3.12 1.98
C ASN A 101 -25.86 -4.64 2.08
N ASP A 102 -25.02 -5.43 2.75
CA ASP A 102 -25.19 -6.87 2.89
C ASP A 102 -25.27 -7.26 4.37
N GLU A 103 -26.49 -7.47 4.87
CA GLU A 103 -26.78 -7.84 6.27
C GLU A 103 -26.15 -9.18 6.69
N ASN A 104 -25.78 -10.03 5.73
CA ASN A 104 -25.13 -11.31 5.98
C ASN A 104 -23.61 -11.25 5.87
N HIS A 105 -23.05 -10.09 5.47
CA HIS A 105 -21.62 -9.95 5.29
C HIS A 105 -20.90 -9.96 6.63
N ARG A 106 -19.97 -10.90 6.78
CA ARG A 106 -19.07 -10.96 7.92
C ARG A 106 -17.78 -10.20 7.59
N VAL A 107 -17.56 -9.10 8.30
CA VAL A 107 -16.33 -8.32 8.24
C VAL A 107 -15.18 -9.18 8.73
N ASN A 108 -14.04 -9.19 8.01
CA ASN A 108 -12.83 -9.82 8.55
C ASN A 108 -12.39 -9.02 9.80
N PRO A 109 -12.28 -9.67 10.97
CA PRO A 109 -11.97 -8.96 12.20
C PRO A 109 -10.61 -8.27 12.10
N VAL A 110 -10.62 -6.93 12.24
CA VAL A 110 -9.42 -6.14 12.47
C VAL A 110 -9.30 -5.97 13.97
N LEU A 111 -8.24 -6.53 14.55
CA LEU A 111 -7.96 -6.28 15.96
C LEU A 111 -7.48 -4.83 16.13
N ILE A 112 -8.37 -3.96 16.57
CA ILE A 112 -8.03 -2.58 16.97
C ILE A 112 -7.70 -2.61 18.46
N LEU A 113 -6.41 -2.67 18.80
CA LEU A 113 -5.92 -2.49 20.17
C LEU A 113 -5.83 -0.99 20.48
N GLY A 114 -6.90 -0.44 21.05
CA GLY A 114 -6.86 0.88 21.67
C GLY A 114 -6.10 0.81 23.00
N LYS A 115 -5.32 1.83 23.33
CA LYS A 115 -4.95 2.07 24.74
C LYS A 115 -6.24 2.30 25.52
N GLU A 116 -6.36 1.67 26.69
CA GLU A 116 -7.39 2.05 27.66
C GLU A 116 -7.32 3.57 27.88
N SER A 117 -8.46 4.24 27.75
CA SER A 117 -8.60 5.64 28.12
C SER A 117 -8.54 5.70 29.64
N TYR A 118 -7.40 6.12 30.19
CA TYR A 118 -7.34 6.55 31.58
C TYR A 118 -8.26 7.76 31.72
N THR A 119 -9.45 7.53 32.29
CA THR A 119 -10.31 8.60 32.77
C THR A 119 -9.71 9.06 34.10
N GLU A 120 -8.97 10.17 34.09
CA GLU A 120 -8.66 10.85 35.35
C GLU A 120 -9.98 11.37 35.94
N PRO A 121 -10.29 11.09 37.22
CA PRO A 121 -11.43 11.70 37.88
C PRO A 121 -11.16 13.20 38.01
N LEU A 122 -12.04 14.00 37.43
CA LEU A 122 -12.07 15.45 37.65
C LEU A 122 -12.20 15.70 39.16
N LYS A 123 -11.21 16.40 39.74
CA LYS A 123 -11.24 16.93 41.11
C LYS A 123 -12.20 18.10 41.21
#